data_AF-A0A0G1T8G6-F1
#
_entry.id   AF-A0A0G1T8G6-F1
#
_cell.length_a   1.000
_cell.length_b   1.000
_cell.length_c   1.000
_cell.angle_alpha   90.00
_cell.angle_beta   90.00
_cell.angle_gamma   90.00
#
_symmetry.space_group_name_H-M   'P 1'
#
loop_
_entity.id
_entity.type
_entity.pdbx_description
1 polymer ?
#
loop_
_entity_poly.entity_id
_entity_poly.type
_entity_poly.pdbx_seq_one_letter_code
_entity_poly.pdbx_strand_id
1 'polypeptide(L)'
;MSIKIVQNDTRPPLEFSLTQDGSPVDLTGCTVKFYMKDATTGSVKINGTTCVITDATKGKCRYNWSGSDTNTVATYLGEVEVTFPDGKIQTGYKQLSIIIRDDI
;
A
#
# COMPACT_ATOMS: atom_id res chain seq x y z
N MET A 1 -0.75 1.12 -12.83
CA MET A 1 -0.22 2.37 -12.26
C MET A 1 1.04 1.99 -11.52
N SER A 2 2.13 2.72 -11.77
CA SER A 2 3.42 2.50 -11.13
C SER A 2 3.78 3.72 -10.27
N ILE A 3 4.05 3.50 -8.99
CA ILE A 3 4.52 4.51 -8.07
C ILE A 3 6.05 4.54 -8.13
N LYS A 4 6.64 5.74 -8.22
CA LYS A 4 8.10 5.92 -8.29
C LYS A 4 8.55 6.68 -7.06
N ILE A 5 9.56 6.15 -6.37
CA ILE A 5 10.16 6.74 -5.18
C ILE A 5 11.69 6.63 -5.26
N VAL A 6 12.39 7.57 -4.63
CA VAL A 6 13.85 7.54 -4.48
C VAL A 6 14.20 6.85 -3.17
N GLN A 7 15.32 6.15 -3.14
CA GLN A 7 15.79 5.43 -1.96
C GLN A 7 15.89 6.37 -0.75
N ASN A 8 15.52 5.88 0.44
CA ASN A 8 15.49 6.62 1.70
C ASN A 8 14.49 7.80 1.77
N ASP A 9 13.78 8.11 0.68
CA ASP A 9 12.74 9.12 0.72
C ASP A 9 11.50 8.58 1.45
N THR A 10 10.80 9.47 2.14
CA THR A 10 9.55 9.17 2.85
C THR A 10 8.36 9.95 2.29
N ARG A 11 8.59 10.77 1.25
CA ARG A 11 7.61 11.58 0.55
C ARG A 11 7.70 11.41 -0.98
N PRO A 12 6.58 11.58 -1.70
CA PRO A 12 5.22 11.66 -1.17
C PRO A 12 4.77 10.33 -0.55
N PRO A 13 3.80 10.34 0.39
CA PRO A 13 3.20 9.11 0.89
C PRO A 13 2.53 8.34 -0.25
N LEU A 14 2.38 7.04 -0.10
CA LEU A 14 1.65 6.22 -1.05
C LEU A 14 0.15 6.40 -0.82
N GLU A 15 -0.48 7.22 -1.65
CA GLU A 15 -1.93 7.43 -1.64
C GLU A 15 -2.62 6.47 -2.61
N PHE A 16 -3.70 5.84 -2.15
CA PHE A 16 -4.49 4.92 -2.96
C PHE A 16 -5.96 4.94 -2.55
N SER A 17 -6.81 4.58 -3.51
CA SER A 17 -8.25 4.46 -3.32
C SER A 17 -8.66 3.01 -3.56
N LEU A 18 -9.39 2.41 -2.63
CA LEU A 18 -9.98 1.09 -2.80
C LEU A 18 -11.32 1.22 -3.50
N THR A 19 -11.45 0.53 -4.62
CA THR A 19 -12.68 0.41 -5.36
C THR A 19 -13.00 -1.06 -5.62
N GLN A 20 -14.29 -1.38 -5.58
CA GLN A 20 -14.85 -2.69 -5.91
C GLN A 20 -15.91 -2.48 -6.98
N ASP A 21 -15.77 -3.17 -8.12
CA ASP A 21 -16.69 -3.05 -9.26
C ASP A 21 -16.94 -1.59 -9.70
N GLY A 22 -15.90 -0.76 -9.63
CA GLY A 22 -15.95 0.67 -9.99
C GLY A 22 -16.54 1.59 -8.92
N SER A 23 -17.04 1.06 -7.79
CA SER A 23 -17.54 1.83 -6.65
C SER A 23 -16.51 1.92 -5.52
N PRO A 24 -16.38 3.05 -4.81
CA PRO A 24 -15.49 3.14 -3.65
C PRO A 24 -15.96 2.17 -2.54
N VAL A 25 -14.99 1.51 -1.92
CA VAL A 25 -15.25 0.67 -0.74
C VAL A 25 -15.36 1.58 0.48
N ASP A 26 -16.45 1.48 1.25
CA ASP A 26 -16.55 2.17 2.53
C ASP A 26 -15.65 1.49 3.57
N LEU A 27 -14.75 2.28 4.17
CA LEU A 27 -13.76 1.80 5.14
C LEU A 27 -14.13 2.22 6.57
N THR A 28 -15.38 2.59 6.82
CA THR A 28 -15.79 3.08 8.14
C THR A 28 -15.67 1.96 9.18
N GLY A 29 -14.88 2.19 10.22
CA GLY A 29 -14.58 1.18 11.25
C GLY A 29 -13.71 0.02 10.75
N CYS A 30 -13.15 0.11 9.55
CA CYS A 30 -12.25 -0.90 9.00
C CYS A 30 -10.80 -0.64 9.38
N THR A 31 -9.97 -1.69 9.34
CA THR A 31 -8.52 -1.58 9.44
C THR A 31 -7.91 -1.93 8.08
N VAL A 32 -7.04 -1.06 7.56
CA VAL A 32 -6.34 -1.30 6.29
C VAL A 32 -4.87 -1.57 6.57
N LYS A 33 -4.34 -2.65 6.01
CA LYS A 33 -2.92 -3.01 6.08
C LYS A 33 -2.32 -3.03 4.68
N PHE A 34 -1.08 -2.57 4.59
CA PHE A 34 -0.27 -2.64 3.38
C PHE A 34 0.80 -3.71 3.53
N TYR A 35 0.97 -4.47 2.45
CA TYR A 35 2.00 -5.48 2.29
C TYR A 35 2.81 -5.14 1.05
N MET A 36 4.09 -5.46 1.07
CA MET A 36 5.00 -5.19 -0.03
C MET A 36 6.02 -6.30 -0.13
N LYS A 37 6.23 -6.81 -1.33
CA LYS A 37 7.25 -7.82 -1.62
C LYS A 37 8.04 -7.44 -2.85
N ASP A 38 9.28 -7.89 -2.90
CA ASP A 38 10.13 -7.73 -4.06
C ASP A 38 9.53 -8.46 -5.26
N ALA A 39 9.40 -7.78 -6.39
CA ALA A 39 8.70 -8.30 -7.57
C ALA A 39 9.47 -9.44 -8.26
N THR A 40 10.79 -9.52 -8.04
CA THR A 40 11.69 -10.47 -8.72
C THR A 40 11.93 -11.71 -7.87
N THR A 41 12.24 -11.54 -6.60
CA THR A 41 12.59 -12.59 -5.63
C THR A 41 11.39 -13.07 -4.83
N GLY A 42 10.32 -12.27 -4.73
CA GLY A 42 9.15 -12.56 -3.89
C GLY A 42 9.38 -12.31 -2.40
N SER A 43 10.56 -11.82 -1.99
CA SER A 43 10.88 -11.55 -0.59
C SER A 43 9.99 -10.46 0.00
N VAL A 44 9.36 -10.73 1.14
CA VAL A 44 8.48 -9.76 1.82
C VAL A 44 9.32 -8.65 2.44
N LYS A 45 9.05 -7.41 2.04
CA LYS A 45 9.66 -6.18 2.57
C LYS A 45 8.80 -5.57 3.66
N ILE A 46 7.48 -5.53 3.45
CA ILE A 46 6.49 -5.04 4.41
C ILE A 46 5.45 -6.13 4.62
N ASN A 47 5.29 -6.58 5.87
CA ASN A 47 4.41 -7.69 6.23
C ASN A 47 3.18 -7.22 7.01
N GLY A 48 2.39 -6.29 6.44
CA GLY A 48 1.09 -5.91 6.99
C GLY A 48 1.15 -4.74 7.97
N THR A 49 1.60 -3.58 7.49
CA THR A 49 1.64 -2.35 8.29
C THR A 49 0.35 -1.55 8.11
N THR A 50 -0.20 -1.02 9.19
CA THR A 50 -1.45 -0.25 9.18
C THR A 50 -1.33 1.04 8.36
N CYS A 51 -2.27 1.23 7.44
CA CYS A 51 -2.43 2.46 6.67
C CYS A 51 -3.30 3.49 7.39
N VAL A 52 -3.12 4.75 7.03
CA VAL A 52 -3.99 5.84 7.53
C VAL A 52 -5.14 6.02 6.55
N ILE A 53 -6.37 5.84 7.03
CA ILE A 53 -7.58 6.13 6.26
C ILE A 53 -7.75 7.65 6.22
N THR A 54 -7.79 8.22 5.01
CA THR A 54 -7.94 9.68 4.81
C THR A 54 -9.37 10.08 4.50
N ASP A 55 -10.13 9.22 3.82
CA ASP A 55 -11.56 9.41 3.55
C ASP A 55 -12.23 8.03 3.47
N ALA A 56 -12.86 7.61 4.58
CA ALA A 56 -13.43 6.28 4.72
C ALA A 56 -14.55 6.01 3.70
N THR A 57 -15.43 7.00 3.49
CA THR A 57 -16.58 6.90 2.59
C THR A 57 -16.21 6.80 1.11
N LYS A 58 -15.02 7.31 0.74
CA LYS A 58 -14.48 7.24 -0.62
C LYS A 58 -13.42 6.16 -0.79
N GLY A 59 -13.19 5.32 0.22
CA GLY A 59 -12.18 4.28 0.20
C GLY A 59 -10.75 4.79 0.09
N LYS A 60 -10.47 6.03 0.51
CA LYS A 60 -9.13 6.63 0.37
C LYS A 60 -8.27 6.34 1.58
N CYS A 61 -7.06 5.88 1.30
CA CYS A 61 -6.04 5.56 2.29
C CYS A 61 -4.69 6.10 1.84
N ARG A 62 -3.80 6.28 2.82
CA ARG A 62 -2.39 6.55 2.59
C ARG A 62 -1.52 5.62 3.42
N TYR A 63 -0.45 5.15 2.81
CA TYR A 63 0.66 4.53 3.50
C TYR A 63 1.80 5.54 3.63
N ASN A 64 2.24 5.76 4.87
CA ASN A 64 3.37 6.63 5.15
C ASN A 64 4.63 5.76 5.14
N TRP A 65 5.54 6.02 4.20
CA TRP A 65 6.81 5.32 4.12
C TRP A 65 7.66 5.57 5.35
N SER A 66 8.34 4.53 5.82
CA SER A 66 9.50 4.65 6.69
C SER A 66 10.79 4.55 5.86
N GLY A 67 11.90 5.12 6.33
CA GLY A 67 13.17 5.03 5.62
C GLY A 67 13.63 3.58 5.37
N SER A 68 13.26 2.65 6.27
CA SER A 68 13.54 1.21 6.11
C SER A 68 12.72 0.55 5.01
N ASP A 69 11.57 1.11 4.64
CA ASP A 69 10.73 0.59 3.55
C ASP A 69 11.33 0.91 2.19
N THR A 70 11.98 2.07 2.06
CA THR A 70 12.51 2.59 0.81
C THR A 70 14.02 2.47 0.67
N ASN A 71 14.72 1.86 1.64
CA ASN A 71 16.18 1.75 1.65
C ASN A 71 16.79 0.76 0.65
N THR A 72 16.00 0.10 -0.20
CA THR A 72 16.51 -0.90 -1.15
C THR A 72 15.93 -0.68 -2.53
N VAL A 73 16.81 -0.38 -3.47
CA VAL A 73 16.50 -0.18 -4.89
C VAL A 73 16.03 -1.49 -5.51
N ALA A 74 14.77 -1.53 -5.91
CA ALA A 74 14.17 -2.63 -6.66
C ALA A 74 12.78 -2.24 -7.16
N THR A 75 12.15 -3.14 -7.92
CA THR A 75 10.71 -3.09 -8.19
C THR A 75 10.00 -3.99 -7.19
N TYR A 76 8.94 -3.47 -6.58
CA TYR A 76 8.12 -4.16 -5.59
C TYR A 76 6.68 -4.23 -6.04
N LEU A 77 5.98 -5.25 -5.53
CA LEU A 77 4.55 -5.42 -5.64
C LEU A 77 3.93 -5.19 -4.26
N GLY A 78 3.07 -4.18 -4.19
CA GLY A 78 2.27 -3.86 -3.02
C GLY A 78 0.87 -4.42 -3.13
N GLU A 79 0.32 -4.89 -2.02
CA GLU A 79 -1.07 -5.32 -1.90
C GLU A 79 -1.68 -4.74 -0.62
N VAL A 80 -3.00 -4.57 -0.63
CA VAL A 80 -3.75 -3.97 0.48
C VAL A 80 -4.78 -4.96 0.99
N GLU A 81 -4.89 -5.06 2.30
CA GLU A 81 -5.85 -5.92 2.99
C GLU A 81 -6.72 -5.06 3.88
N VAL A 82 -8.03 -5.24 3.78
CA VAL A 82 -9.03 -4.57 4.61
C VAL A 82 -9.63 -5.61 5.55
N THR A 83 -9.60 -5.31 6.84
CA THR A 83 -10.37 -6.04 7.86
C THR A 83 -11.58 -5.20 8.23
N PHE A 84 -12.78 -5.73 8.00
CA PHE A 84 -14.05 -5.12 8.34
C PHE A 84 -14.39 -5.33 9.82
N PRO A 85 -15.26 -4.48 10.42
CA PRO A 85 -15.68 -4.63 11.82
C PRO A 85 -16.40 -5.95 12.12
N ASP A 86 -16.99 -6.58 11.10
CA ASP A 86 -17.60 -7.92 11.17
C ASP A 86 -16.56 -9.07 11.16
N GLY A 87 -15.26 -8.75 11.18
CA GLY A 87 -14.16 -9.72 11.12
C GLY A 87 -13.87 -10.28 9.73
N LYS A 88 -14.68 -9.91 8.72
CA LYS A 88 -14.42 -10.26 7.32
C LYS A 88 -13.13 -9.58 6.82
N ILE A 89 -12.37 -10.30 6.01
CA ILE A 89 -11.12 -9.80 5.41
C ILE A 89 -11.31 -9.76 3.89
N GLN A 90 -10.87 -8.66 3.26
CA GLN A 90 -10.85 -8.50 1.82
C GLN A 90 -9.49 -8.00 1.37
N THR A 91 -8.86 -8.74 0.49
CA THR A 91 -7.57 -8.37 -0.12
C THR A 91 -7.82 -7.77 -1.49
N GLY A 92 -7.17 -6.64 -1.77
CA GLY A 92 -7.23 -5.98 -3.07
C GLY A 92 -6.66 -6.89 -4.16
N TYR A 93 -7.49 -7.24 -5.15
CA TYR A 93 -7.06 -8.11 -6.26
C TYR A 93 -5.92 -7.51 -7.09
N LYS A 94 -5.89 -6.18 -7.22
CA LYS A 94 -4.90 -5.49 -8.04
C LYS A 94 -3.68 -5.11 -7.20
N GLN A 95 -2.53 -5.62 -7.61
CA GLN A 95 -1.25 -5.23 -7.03
C GLN A 95 -0.80 -3.85 -7.55
N LEU A 96 -0.18 -3.09 -6.66
CA LEU A 96 0.46 -1.81 -6.94
C LEU A 96 1.92 -2.08 -7.29
N SER A 97 2.41 -1.55 -8.40
CA SER A 97 3.84 -1.63 -8.72
C SER A 97 4.56 -0.41 -8.13
N ILE A 98 5.55 -0.63 -7.28
CA ILE A 98 6.37 0.41 -6.66
C ILE A 98 7.81 0.25 -7.16
N ILE A 99 8.37 1.30 -7.74
CA ILE A 99 9.72 1.31 -8.29
C ILE A 99 10.55 2.24 -7.42
N ILE A 100 11.57 1.68 -6.77
CA ILE A 100 12.54 2.43 -5.98
C ILE A 100 13.82 2.56 -6.79
N ARG A 101 14.28 3.78 -7.01
CA ARG A 101 15.57 4.07 -7.66
C ARG A 101 16.59 4.59 -6.66
N ASP A 102 17.85 4.49 -7.01
CA ASP A 102 18.99 5.01 -6.25
C ASP A 102 18.92 6.54 -6.07
N ASP A 103 19.44 7.01 -4.93
CA ASP A 103 19.66 8.42 -4.60
C ASP A 103 21.09 8.82 -4.98
N ILE A 104 21.28 9.99 -5.62
CA ILE A 104 22.57 10.43 -6.20
C ILE A 104 23.24 11.48 -5.31
#